data_AF-A0A374HU10-F1
#
_entry.id   AF-A0A374HU10-F1
#
_cell.length_a   1.000
_cell.length_b   1.000
_cell.length_c   1.000
_cell.angle_alpha   90.00
_cell.angle_beta   90.00
_cell.angle_gamma   90.00
#
_symmetry.space_group_name_H-M   'P 1'
#
loop_
_entity.id
_entity.type
_entity.pdbx_description
1 polymer ?
#
loop_
_entity_poly.entity_id
_entity_poly.type
_entity_poly.pdbx_seq_one_letter_code
_entity_poly.pdbx_strand_id
1 'polypeptide(L)'
;MVPSIARQSVILKCNMQKSVMLGNYEFFYAAGLMRKLYNIEIRTDMEPEQILEAILRMQDNLAPQSEQEKYLIQIIKNYEPSADHDAQMDELFAWGEQEPDMWQVTTSFHPVIR
;
A
#
# COMPACT_ATOMS: atom_id res chain seq x y z
N MET A 1 10.53 4.92 -12.69
CA MET A 1 11.59 4.79 -11.66
C MET A 1 11.04 5.00 -10.26
N VAL A 2 10.27 6.07 -10.01
CA VAL A 2 9.64 6.31 -8.70
C VAL A 2 8.68 5.18 -8.28
N PRO A 3 7.78 4.65 -9.15
CA PRO A 3 6.86 3.59 -8.74
C PRO A 3 7.55 2.29 -8.29
N SER A 4 8.57 1.84 -9.03
CA SER A 4 9.37 0.66 -8.67
C SER A 4 10.09 0.82 -7.33
N ILE A 5 10.57 2.03 -7.00
CA ILE A 5 11.25 2.31 -5.73
C ILE A 5 10.27 2.26 -4.56
N ALA A 6 9.11 2.92 -4.69
CA ALA A 6 8.09 2.92 -3.65
C ALA A 6 7.55 1.51 -3.37
N ARG A 7 7.25 0.73 -4.42
CA ARG A 7 6.88 -0.69 -4.32
C ARG A 7 7.92 -1.50 -3.55
N GLN A 8 9.18 -1.44 -3.97
CA GLN A 8 10.26 -2.20 -3.33
C GLN A 8 10.48 -1.77 -1.87
N SER A 9 10.40 -0.47 -1.61
CA SER A 9 10.54 0.08 -0.26
C SER A 9 9.49 -0.51 0.69
N VAL A 10 8.21 -0.48 0.30
CA VAL A 10 7.13 -1.05 1.14
C VAL A 10 7.31 -2.56 1.33
N ILE A 11 7.64 -3.30 0.27
CA ILE A 11 7.88 -4.75 0.36
C ILE A 11 9.03 -5.07 1.33
N LEU A 12 10.16 -4.36 1.21
CA LEU A 12 11.32 -4.55 2.09
C LEU A 12 10.98 -4.23 3.54
N LYS A 13 10.24 -3.14 3.80
CA LYS A 13 9.78 -2.78 5.15
C LYS A 13 8.92 -3.87 5.76
N CYS A 14 7.97 -4.43 5.00
CA CYS A 14 7.13 -5.53 5.45
C CYS A 14 7.92 -6.82 5.69
N ASN A 15 8.85 -7.17 4.79
CA ASN A 15 9.68 -8.36 4.93
C ASN A 15 10.64 -8.27 6.13
N MET A 16 11.24 -7.10 6.35
CA MET A 16 12.22 -6.89 7.42
C MET A 16 11.57 -6.52 8.75
N GLN A 17 10.29 -6.11 8.75
CA GLN A 17 9.58 -5.56 9.90
C GLN A 17 10.34 -4.36 10.51
N LYS A 18 10.83 -3.47 9.64
CA LYS A 18 11.62 -2.29 10.02
C LYS A 18 11.19 -1.04 9.24
N SER A 19 11.52 0.11 9.82
CA SER A 19 11.24 1.46 9.30
C SER A 19 9.76 1.86 9.36
N VAL A 20 9.45 3.06 8.86
CA VAL A 20 8.11 3.62 8.78
C VAL A 20 7.82 4.07 7.35
N MET A 21 6.56 4.39 7.06
CA MET A 21 6.18 5.00 5.78
C MET A 21 6.75 6.42 5.70
N LEU A 22 7.36 6.76 4.55
CA LEU A 22 8.13 8.00 4.37
C LEU A 22 7.46 9.01 3.42
N GLY A 23 6.37 8.64 2.74
CA GLY A 23 5.70 9.54 1.81
C GLY A 23 4.51 8.91 1.09
N ASN A 24 3.70 9.75 0.43
CA ASN A 24 2.44 9.34 -0.19
C ASN A 24 2.62 8.28 -1.28
N TYR A 25 3.75 8.24 -2.00
CA TYR A 25 4.02 7.17 -2.96
C TYR A 25 4.00 5.77 -2.32
N GLU A 26 4.59 5.63 -1.12
CA GLU A 26 4.55 4.36 -0.38
C GLU A 26 3.13 4.09 0.15
N PHE A 27 2.45 5.14 0.58
CA PHE A 27 1.08 5.07 1.07
C PHE A 27 0.10 4.56 0.02
N PHE A 28 0.11 5.11 -1.19
CA PHE A 28 -0.82 4.69 -2.24
C PHE A 28 -0.59 3.24 -2.67
N TYR A 29 0.69 2.81 -2.78
CA TYR A 29 0.98 1.39 -3.02
C TYR A 29 0.48 0.49 -1.88
N ALA A 30 0.74 0.89 -0.63
CA ALA A 30 0.26 0.18 0.55
C ALA A 30 -1.28 0.13 0.62
N ALA A 31 -1.97 1.21 0.24
CA ALA A 31 -3.42 1.28 0.15
C ALA A 31 -3.96 0.33 -0.92
N GLY A 32 -3.32 0.27 -2.09
CA GLY A 32 -3.63 -0.73 -3.11
C GLY A 32 -3.52 -2.17 -2.59
N LEU A 33 -2.45 -2.48 -1.83
CA LEU A 33 -2.31 -3.78 -1.18
C LEU A 33 -3.43 -4.04 -0.15
N MET A 34 -3.83 -3.03 0.63
CA MET A 34 -4.94 -3.16 1.58
C MET A 34 -6.26 -3.48 0.87
N ARG A 35 -6.51 -2.86 -0.29
CA ARG A 35 -7.67 -3.20 -1.13
C ARG A 35 -7.59 -4.63 -1.65
N LYS A 36 -6.43 -5.06 -2.14
CA LYS A 36 -6.21 -6.44 -2.62
C LYS A 36 -6.42 -7.50 -1.54
N LEU A 37 -5.85 -7.28 -0.36
CA LEU A 37 -5.79 -8.26 0.73
C LEU A 37 -7.09 -8.34 1.53
N TYR A 38 -7.72 -7.19 1.77
CA TYR A 38 -8.85 -7.08 2.71
C TYR A 38 -10.14 -6.59 2.05
N ASN A 39 -10.13 -6.38 0.72
CA ASN A 39 -11.29 -5.92 -0.04
C ASN A 39 -11.92 -4.63 0.54
N ILE A 40 -11.07 -3.71 1.01
CA ILE A 40 -11.50 -2.42 1.54
C ILE A 40 -11.95 -1.53 0.37
N GLU A 41 -13.10 -0.88 0.51
CA GLU A 41 -13.67 0.04 -0.49
C GLU A 41 -12.94 1.40 -0.48
N ILE A 42 -11.74 1.42 -1.05
CA ILE A 42 -10.93 2.63 -1.29
C ILE A 42 -10.68 2.81 -2.78
N ARG A 43 -10.62 4.04 -3.27
CA ARG A 43 -10.46 4.35 -4.68
C ARG A 43 -9.35 5.39 -4.89
N THR A 44 -8.81 5.43 -6.09
CA THR A 44 -7.73 6.36 -6.47
C THR A 44 -8.18 7.81 -6.50
N ASP A 45 -9.47 8.11 -6.64
CA ASP A 45 -10.03 9.47 -6.65
C ASP A 45 -10.30 10.05 -5.24
N MET A 46 -9.98 9.28 -4.19
CA MET A 46 -10.15 9.72 -2.81
C MET A 46 -8.92 10.48 -2.33
N GLU A 47 -9.14 11.49 -1.49
CA GLU A 47 -8.03 12.20 -0.85
C GLU A 47 -7.24 11.25 0.05
N PRO A 48 -5.91 11.43 0.20
CA PRO A 48 -5.06 10.54 0.99
C PRO A 48 -5.56 10.31 2.43
N GLU A 49 -6.07 11.37 3.08
CA GLU A 49 -6.65 11.30 4.42
C GLU A 49 -7.94 10.46 4.45
N GLN A 50 -8.79 10.58 3.42
CA GLN A 50 -10.02 9.77 3.30
C GLN A 50 -9.71 8.29 3.11
N ILE A 51 -8.64 7.96 2.36
CA ILE A 51 -8.17 6.58 2.20
C ILE A 51 -7.71 6.03 3.56
N LEU A 52 -6.92 6.79 4.30
CA LEU A 52 -6.45 6.37 5.62
C LEU A 52 -7.63 6.15 6.58
N GLU A 53 -8.57 7.09 6.65
CA GLU A 53 -9.78 6.94 7.46
C GLU A 53 -10.56 5.67 7.12
N ALA A 54 -10.74 5.37 5.82
CA ALA A 54 -11.45 4.17 5.38
C ALA A 54 -10.75 2.88 5.85
N ILE A 55 -9.40 2.85 5.78
CA ILE A 55 -8.61 1.73 6.30
C ILE A 55 -8.76 1.61 7.83
N LEU A 56 -8.68 2.74 8.54
CA LEU A 56 -8.80 2.76 10.00
C LEU A 56 -10.19 2.34 10.50
N ARG A 57 -11.26 2.65 9.75
CA ARG A 57 -12.63 2.19 10.07
C ARG A 57 -12.76 0.66 10.02
N MET A 58 -11.97 -0.01 9.20
CA MET A 58 -11.97 -1.46 9.07
C MET A 58 -11.03 -2.16 10.06
N GLN A 59 -10.28 -1.41 10.88
CA GLN A 59 -9.12 -1.93 11.60
C GLN A 59 -9.41 -3.11 12.53
N ASP A 60 -10.58 -3.14 13.16
CA ASP A 60 -10.97 -4.19 14.12
C ASP A 60 -11.33 -5.50 13.41
N ASN A 61 -11.61 -5.43 12.10
CA ASN A 61 -11.94 -6.57 11.25
C ASN A 61 -10.74 -7.08 10.45
N LEU A 62 -9.57 -6.43 10.56
CA LEU A 62 -8.36 -6.86 9.85
C LEU A 62 -7.74 -8.06 10.59
N ALA A 63 -7.74 -9.21 9.92
CA ALA A 63 -7.09 -10.43 10.38
C ALA A 63 -5.86 -10.73 9.51
N PRO A 64 -4.65 -10.23 9.86
CA PRO A 64 -3.46 -10.48 9.06
C PRO A 64 -3.12 -11.96 9.02
N GLN A 65 -2.80 -12.48 7.83
CA GLN A 65 -2.44 -13.88 7.59
C GLN A 65 -0.93 -14.11 7.61
N SER A 66 -0.13 -13.05 7.72
CA SER A 66 1.33 -13.10 7.72
C SER A 66 1.94 -11.96 8.55
N GLU A 67 3.21 -12.09 8.93
CA GLU A 67 3.93 -11.00 9.62
C GLU A 67 4.10 -9.78 8.70
N GLN A 68 4.20 -9.98 7.39
CA GLN A 68 4.25 -8.91 6.39
C GLN A 68 2.95 -8.10 6.41
N GLU A 69 1.79 -8.76 6.40
CA GLU A 69 0.49 -8.09 6.49
C GLU A 69 0.30 -7.35 7.80
N LYS A 70 0.70 -7.98 8.91
CA LYS A 70 0.66 -7.34 10.22
C LYS A 70 1.51 -6.08 10.25
N TYR A 71 2.70 -6.12 9.63
CA TYR A 71 3.57 -4.96 9.54
C TYR A 71 3.02 -3.89 8.60
N LEU A 72 2.43 -4.28 7.46
CA LEU A 72 1.75 -3.36 6.53
C LEU A 72 0.65 -2.56 7.26
N ILE A 73 -0.20 -3.25 8.03
CA ILE A 73 -1.23 -2.60 8.83
C ILE A 73 -0.61 -1.62 9.83
N GLN A 74 0.46 -2.04 10.53
CA GLN A 74 1.15 -1.20 11.51
C GLN A 74 1.72 0.08 10.88
N ILE A 75 2.41 -0.01 9.75
CA ILE A 75 3.04 1.16 9.13
C ILE A 75 2.02 2.12 8.52
N ILE A 76 0.88 1.62 8.03
CA ILE A 76 -0.22 2.47 7.55
C ILE A 76 -0.86 3.24 8.71
N LYS A 77 -1.15 2.55 9.83
CA LYS A 77 -1.77 3.19 11.02
C LYS A 77 -0.93 4.33 11.60
N ASN A 78 0.38 4.28 11.42
CA ASN A 78 1.33 5.26 11.96
C ASN A 78 1.69 6.35 10.95
N TYR A 79 1.07 6.37 9.77
CA TYR A 79 1.36 7.34 8.73
C TYR A 79 0.39 8.51 8.76
N GLU A 80 0.91 9.72 8.57
CA GLU A 80 0.14 10.94 8.37
C GLU A 80 0.32 11.39 6.91
N PRO A 81 -0.66 11.15 6.02
CA PRO A 81 -0.55 11.51 4.62
C PRO A 81 -0.60 13.03 4.41
N SER A 82 0.20 13.53 3.46
CA SER A 82 0.03 14.91 2.98
C SER A 82 -1.13 14.99 1.97
N ALA A 83 -1.59 16.19 1.66
CA ALA A 83 -2.59 16.42 0.61
C ALA A 83 -2.02 16.27 -0.81
N ASP A 84 -0.72 15.96 -0.97
CA ASP A 84 -0.10 15.84 -2.28
C ASP A 84 -0.60 14.57 -2.99
N HIS A 85 -1.11 14.73 -4.20
CA HIS A 85 -1.64 13.62 -4.98
C HIS A 85 -1.35 13.86 -6.47
N ASP A 86 -0.61 12.94 -7.09
CA ASP A 86 -0.29 12.98 -8.52
C ASP A 86 -0.62 11.66 -9.23
N ALA A 87 -0.47 11.65 -10.55
CA ALA A 87 -0.78 10.48 -11.39
C ALA A 87 0.12 9.25 -11.10
N GLN A 88 1.32 9.44 -10.53
CA GLN A 88 2.16 8.30 -10.14
C GLN A 88 1.64 7.64 -8.86
N MET A 89 0.95 8.36 -7.99
CA MET A 89 0.26 7.79 -6.84
C MET A 89 -0.94 6.92 -7.28
N ASP A 90 -1.68 7.35 -8.30
CA ASP A 90 -2.73 6.51 -8.91
C ASP A 90 -2.16 5.22 -9.49
N GLU A 91 -1.02 5.32 -10.21
CA GLU A 91 -0.30 4.16 -10.73
C GLU A 91 0.14 3.21 -9.60
N LEU A 92 0.67 3.75 -8.51
CA LEU A 92 1.12 2.97 -7.36
C LEU A 92 -0.02 2.24 -6.65
N PHE A 93 -1.18 2.89 -6.51
CA PHE A 93 -2.38 2.25 -6.00
C PHE A 93 -2.80 1.08 -6.89
N ALA A 94 -2.86 1.29 -8.20
CA ALA A 94 -3.20 0.24 -9.15
C ALA A 94 -2.20 -0.92 -9.09
N TRP A 95 -0.91 -0.63 -8.91
CA TRP A 95 0.13 -1.65 -8.73
C TRP A 95 -0.09 -2.48 -7.47
N GLY A 96 -0.41 -1.82 -6.34
CA GLY A 96 -0.73 -2.52 -5.09
C GLY A 96 -1.98 -3.40 -5.22
N GLU A 97 -3.04 -2.89 -5.85
CA GLU A 97 -4.28 -3.65 -6.08
C GLU A 97 -4.01 -4.91 -6.94
N GLN A 98 -3.18 -4.75 -7.97
CA GLN A 98 -2.90 -5.78 -8.96
C GLN A 98 -1.62 -6.59 -8.69
N GLU A 99 -1.03 -6.45 -7.49
CA GLU A 99 0.30 -7.01 -7.18
C GLU A 99 0.39 -8.51 -7.48
N PRO A 100 1.19 -8.94 -8.48
CA PRO A 100 1.33 -10.36 -8.84
C PRO A 100 2.24 -11.12 -7.86
N ASP A 101 3.29 -10.46 -7.37
CA ASP A 101 4.43 -11.08 -6.72
C ASP A 101 4.49 -10.62 -5.26
N MET A 102 3.46 -11.02 -4.49
CA MET A 102 3.33 -10.63 -3.09
C MET A 102 4.63 -10.88 -2.32
N TRP A 103 5.13 -9.81 -1.70
CA TRP A 103 6.31 -9.81 -0.84
C TRP A 103 7.64 -10.12 -1.55
N GLN A 104 7.69 -10.12 -2.90
CA GLN A 104 8.92 -10.32 -3.66
C GLN A 104 9.53 -9.01 -4.14
N VAL A 105 10.83 -8.83 -3.92
CA VAL A 105 11.57 -7.64 -4.36
C VAL A 105 12.03 -7.83 -5.79
N THR A 106 11.23 -7.37 -6.74
CA THR A 106 11.51 -7.41 -8.18
C THR A 106 11.61 -5.99 -8.76
N THR A 107 12.41 -5.81 -9.81
CA THR A 107 12.57 -4.52 -10.51
C THR A 107 11.54 -4.29 -11.62
N SER A 108 10.87 -5.35 -12.07
CA SER A 108 9.82 -5.31 -13.07
C SER A 108 8.45 -5.57 -12.44
N PHE A 109 7.47 -4.75 -12.79
CA PHE A 109 6.06 -4.96 -12.45
C PHE A 109 5.33 -5.47 -13.68
N HIS A 110 4.63 -6.60 -13.56
CA HIS A 110 3.86 -7.19 -14.65
C HIS A 110 2.42 -7.37 -14.18
N PRO A 111 1.52 -6.43 -14.50
CA PRO A 111 0.13 -6.53 -14.04
C PRO A 111 -0.52 -7.82 -14.53
N VAL A 112 -1.31 -8.46 -13.68
CA VAL A 112 -2.15 -9.59 -14.08
C VAL A 112 -3.31 -9.04 -14.89
N ILE A 113 -3.23 -9.10 -16.22
CA ILE A 113 -4.37 -8.81 -17.11
C ILE A 113 -5.40 -9.91 -16.89
N ARG A 114 -6.56 -9.57 -16.32
CA ARG A 114 -7.72 -10.46 -16.22
C ARG A 114 -8.61 -10.31 -17.44
#